data_AF-A0A5N6F0B0-F1
#
_entry.id   AF-A0A5N6F0B0-F1
#
_cell.length_a   1.000
_cell.length_b   1.000
_cell.length_c   1.000
_cell.angle_alpha   90.00
_cell.angle_beta   90.00
_cell.angle_gamma   90.00
#
_symmetry.space_group_name_H-M   'P 1'
#
loop_
_entity.id
_entity.type
_entity.pdbx_description
1 polymer ?
#
loop_
_entity_poly.entity_id
_entity_poly.type
_entity_poly.pdbx_seq_one_letter_code
_entity_poly.pdbx_strand_id
1 'polypeptide(L)'
;MGTIILSLLILLLWLQTSIAECQLLIGVIADSDILNVVTYFSMAHHPAICAVDTAWAYHAGPRLVVEVDVVMDSHEPLRKSHDISDDSQNYLESLPNVDRAFFHTEYETTHRPEHAKKIL
;
A
#
# COMPACT_ATOMS: atom_id res chain seq x y z
N MET A 1 -10.56 -47.31 6.92
CA MET A 1 -10.02 -46.39 7.94
C MET A 1 -8.90 -45.53 7.39
N GLY A 2 -7.88 -46.08 6.73
CA GLY A 2 -6.79 -45.28 6.15
C GLY A 2 -7.23 -44.20 5.15
N THR A 3 -8.21 -44.49 4.28
CA THR A 3 -8.77 -43.50 3.34
C THR A 3 -9.52 -42.37 4.03
N ILE A 4 -10.26 -42.66 5.10
CA ILE A 4 -10.99 -41.64 5.88
C ILE A 4 -9.99 -40.70 6.56
N ILE A 5 -8.92 -41.24 7.16
CA ILE A 5 -7.87 -40.45 7.80
C ILE A 5 -7.15 -39.57 6.76
N LEU A 6 -6.81 -40.13 5.60
CA LEU A 6 -6.18 -39.39 4.52
C LEU A 6 -7.07 -38.26 3.99
N SER A 7 -8.37 -38.53 3.78
CA SER A 7 -9.32 -37.50 3.33
C SER A 7 -9.45 -36.36 4.33
N LEU A 8 -9.49 -36.65 5.64
CA LEU A 8 -9.53 -35.62 6.68
C LEU A 8 -8.25 -34.79 6.70
N LEU A 9 -7.08 -35.43 6.56
CA LEU A 9 -5.80 -34.74 6.50
C LEU A 9 -5.71 -33.80 5.30
N ILE A 10 -6.13 -34.27 4.10
CA ILE A 10 -6.17 -33.45 2.90
C ILE A 10 -7.13 -32.28 3.12
N LEU A 11 -8.34 -32.53 3.64
CA LEU A 11 -9.32 -31.46 3.89
C LEU A 11 -8.77 -30.37 4.82
N LEU A 12 -8.09 -30.75 5.90
CA LEU A 12 -7.47 -29.78 6.82
C LEU A 12 -6.38 -28.95 6.16
N LEU A 13 -5.51 -29.57 5.34
CA LEU A 13 -4.48 -28.86 4.59
C LEU A 13 -5.09 -27.86 3.60
N TRP A 14 -6.10 -28.27 2.83
CA TRP A 14 -6.79 -27.38 1.90
C TRP A 14 -7.51 -26.25 2.61
N LEU A 15 -8.15 -26.51 3.76
CA LEU A 15 -8.80 -25.46 4.54
C LEU A 15 -7.79 -24.41 5.01
N GLN A 16 -6.62 -24.84 5.50
CA GLN A 16 -5.54 -23.94 5.90
C GLN A 16 -5.04 -23.10 4.72
N THR A 17 -4.77 -23.73 3.58
CA THR A 17 -4.33 -23.00 2.37
C THR A 17 -5.39 -22.02 1.88
N SER A 18 -6.67 -22.43 1.84
CA SER A 18 -7.76 -21.54 1.41
C SER A 18 -7.91 -20.32 2.31
N ILE A 19 -7.75 -20.47 3.63
CA ILE A 19 -7.80 -19.33 4.55
C ILE A 19 -6.64 -18.37 4.30
N ALA A 20 -5.42 -18.89 4.11
CA ALA A 20 -4.24 -18.07 3.83
C ALA A 20 -4.39 -17.29 2.52
N GLU A 21 -4.81 -17.93 1.44
CA GLU A 21 -5.04 -17.25 0.15
C GLU A 21 -6.18 -16.23 0.22
N CYS A 22 -7.26 -16.52 0.97
CA CYS A 22 -8.33 -15.54 1.19
C CYS A 22 -7.83 -14.30 1.92
N GLN A 23 -6.94 -14.44 2.91
CA GLN A 23 -6.36 -13.29 3.62
C GLN A 23 -5.58 -12.36 2.67
N LEU A 24 -4.86 -12.93 1.71
CA LEU A 24 -4.14 -12.17 0.69
C LEU A 24 -5.09 -11.41 -0.26
N LEU A 25 -6.31 -11.92 -0.48
CA LEU A 25 -7.31 -11.26 -1.34
C LEU A 25 -8.10 -10.17 -0.63
N ILE A 26 -8.20 -10.22 0.70
CA ILE A 26 -9.02 -9.28 1.49
C ILE A 26 -8.25 -7.98 1.83
N GLY A 27 -6.96 -7.87 1.47
CA GLY A 27 -6.19 -6.66 1.77
C GLY A 27 -5.56 -6.67 3.15
N VAL A 28 -5.09 -7.82 3.63
CA VAL A 28 -4.31 -7.84 4.88
C VAL A 28 -3.08 -6.93 4.73
N ILE A 29 -2.85 -6.13 5.77
CA ILE A 29 -1.74 -5.17 5.84
C ILE A 29 -0.40 -5.91 5.74
N ALA A 30 0.56 -5.31 5.04
CA ALA A 30 1.92 -5.81 4.91
C ALA A 30 2.66 -5.85 6.27
N ASP A 31 3.76 -6.59 6.31
CA ASP A 31 4.62 -6.62 7.49
C ASP A 31 5.13 -5.20 7.85
N SER A 32 5.33 -4.96 9.14
CA SER A 32 5.78 -3.66 9.66
C SER A 32 7.10 -3.20 9.06
N ASP A 33 7.98 -4.13 8.68
CA ASP A 33 9.25 -3.82 8.03
C ASP A 33 9.04 -3.16 6.67
N ILE A 34 8.05 -3.62 5.89
CA ILE A 34 7.72 -3.03 4.60
C ILE A 34 7.10 -1.65 4.80
N LEU A 35 6.18 -1.50 5.76
CA LEU A 35 5.60 -0.21 6.10
C LEU A 35 6.66 0.82 6.52
N ASN A 36 7.66 0.39 7.29
CA ASN A 36 8.77 1.25 7.70
C ASN A 36 9.62 1.68 6.50
N VAL A 37 9.93 0.76 5.58
CA VAL A 37 10.67 1.08 4.35
C VAL A 37 9.91 2.07 3.49
N VAL A 38 8.61 1.85 3.26
CA VAL A 38 7.75 2.75 2.50
C VAL A 38 7.71 4.13 3.16
N THR A 39 7.44 4.20 4.46
CA THR A 39 7.35 5.47 5.20
C THR A 39 8.66 6.25 5.16
N TYR A 40 9.78 5.57 5.44
CA TYR A 40 11.10 6.19 5.42
C TYR A 40 11.47 6.71 4.03
N PHE A 41 11.23 5.88 3.01
CA PHE A 41 11.49 6.25 1.63
C PHE A 41 10.68 7.48 1.23
N SER A 42 9.36 7.46 1.45
CA SER A 42 8.47 8.57 1.12
C SER A 42 8.91 9.88 1.77
N MET A 43 9.45 9.82 2.99
CA MET A 43 9.98 10.99 3.68
C MET A 43 11.36 11.45 3.16
N ALA A 44 12.21 10.51 2.73
CA ALA A 44 13.60 10.79 2.34
C ALA A 44 13.82 11.01 0.85
N HIS A 45 12.84 10.68 0.00
CA HIS A 45 13.00 10.64 -1.46
C HIS A 45 13.37 12.01 -2.07
N HIS A 46 12.72 13.08 -1.62
CA HIS A 46 12.96 14.41 -2.17
C HIS A 46 12.81 15.53 -1.11
N PRO A 47 13.67 16.56 -1.09
CA PRO A 47 13.63 17.63 -0.08
C PRO A 47 12.39 18.54 -0.15
N ALA A 48 11.61 18.46 -1.24
CA ALA A 48 10.34 19.19 -1.35
C ALA A 48 9.19 18.51 -0.59
N ILE A 49 9.39 17.26 -0.15
CA ILE A 49 8.43 16.56 0.69
C ILE A 49 8.58 17.10 2.11
N CYS A 50 7.54 17.76 2.61
CA CYS A 50 7.52 18.37 3.93
C CYS A 50 7.17 17.36 5.03
N ALA A 51 6.22 16.46 4.74
CA ALA A 51 5.75 15.44 5.66
C ALA A 51 5.14 14.26 4.89
N VAL A 52 5.14 13.09 5.53
CA VAL A 52 4.32 11.94 5.12
C VAL A 52 3.07 11.96 6.00
N ASP A 53 1.90 11.96 5.37
CA ASP A 53 0.64 12.03 6.10
C ASP A 53 0.10 10.63 6.37
N THR A 54 0.01 9.83 5.31
CA THR A 54 -0.42 8.43 5.38
C THR A 54 0.49 7.55 4.53
N ALA A 55 0.83 6.36 5.02
CA ALA A 55 1.58 5.36 4.27
C ALA A 55 1.06 3.96 4.61
N TRP A 56 0.47 3.29 3.63
CA TRP A 56 -0.09 1.96 3.75
C TRP A 56 0.48 1.02 2.68
N ALA A 57 0.59 -0.24 3.06
CA ALA A 57 0.90 -1.33 2.14
C ALA A 57 0.01 -2.51 2.53
N TYR A 58 -0.69 -3.09 1.56
CA TYR A 58 -1.60 -4.20 1.78
C TYR A 58 -1.56 -5.20 0.63
N HIS A 59 -1.90 -6.45 0.92
CA HIS A 59 -1.89 -7.52 -0.06
C HIS A 59 -3.06 -7.41 -1.05
N ALA A 60 -2.74 -7.44 -2.34
CA ALA A 60 -3.68 -7.66 -3.43
C ALA A 60 -3.32 -8.98 -4.11
N GLY A 61 -3.71 -10.09 -3.49
CA GLY A 61 -3.19 -11.41 -3.84
C GLY A 61 -1.74 -11.56 -3.37
N PRO A 62 -0.84 -12.19 -4.17
CA PRO A 62 0.51 -12.49 -3.73
C PRO A 62 1.44 -11.26 -3.66
N ARG A 63 1.01 -10.12 -4.20
CA ARG A 63 1.78 -8.87 -4.27
C ARG A 63 1.10 -7.78 -3.45
N LEU A 64 1.83 -6.69 -3.25
CA LEU A 64 1.42 -5.55 -2.46
C LEU A 64 0.94 -4.40 -3.34
N VAL A 65 -0.09 -3.72 -2.87
CA VAL A 65 -0.43 -2.38 -3.29
C VAL A 65 0.04 -1.43 -2.19
N VAL A 66 0.72 -0.36 -2.60
CA VAL A 66 1.25 0.67 -1.71
C VAL A 66 0.51 1.97 -1.97
N GLU A 67 0.04 2.62 -0.92
CA GLU A 67 -0.63 3.92 -0.97
C GLU A 67 0.10 4.88 -0.02
N VAL A 68 0.56 6.00 -0.55
CA VAL A 68 1.29 7.02 0.21
C VAL A 68 0.73 8.38 -0.15
N ASP A 69 0.41 9.14 0.90
CA ASP A 69 0.03 10.54 0.80
C ASP A 69 1.12 11.38 1.47
N VAL A 70 1.68 12.34 0.73
CA VAL A 70 2.71 13.25 1.21
C VAL A 70 2.28 14.70 1.07
N VAL A 71 2.85 15.55 1.91
CA VAL A 71 2.59 16.99 1.90
C VAL A 71 3.75 17.70 1.22
N MET A 72 3.45 18.52 0.22
CA MET A 72 4.39 19.46 -0.40
C MET A 72 3.88 20.90 -0.29
N ASP A 73 4.76 21.88 -0.50
CA ASP A 73 4.38 23.28 -0.46
C ASP A 73 3.39 23.64 -1.59
N SER A 74 2.27 24.28 -1.22
CA SER A 74 1.24 24.77 -2.15
C SER A 74 1.75 25.73 -3.24
N HIS A 75 2.91 26.36 -3.02
CA HIS A 75 3.52 27.31 -3.95
C HIS A 75 4.49 26.63 -4.92
N GLU A 76 4.78 25.33 -4.73
CA GLU A 76 5.57 24.57 -5.69
C GLU A 76 4.80 24.44 -7.01
N PRO A 77 5.47 24.61 -8.16
CA PRO A 77 4.82 24.44 -9.46
C PRO A 77 4.25 23.03 -9.58
N LEU A 78 3.00 22.91 -10.05
CA LEU A 78 2.33 21.62 -10.27
C LEU A 78 3.20 20.64 -11.06
N ARG A 79 3.95 21.13 -12.04
CA ARG A 79 4.87 20.31 -12.82
C ARG A 79 5.93 19.65 -11.94
N LYS A 80 6.51 20.39 -10.99
CA LYS A 80 7.56 19.88 -10.11
C LYS A 80 7.01 18.88 -9.11
N SER A 81 5.86 19.16 -8.48
CA SER A 81 5.22 18.19 -7.58
C SER A 81 4.77 16.93 -8.32
N HIS A 82 4.27 17.05 -9.56
CA HIS A 82 3.96 15.92 -10.43
C HIS A 82 5.21 15.08 -10.74
N ASP A 83 6.30 15.72 -11.21
CA ASP A 83 7.53 15.01 -11.58
C ASP A 83 8.13 14.27 -10.36
N ILE A 84 8.05 14.85 -9.15
CA ILE A 84 8.48 14.19 -7.91
C ILE A 84 7.55 13.02 -7.56
N SER A 85 6.23 13.19 -7.71
CA SER A 85 5.26 12.13 -7.40
C SER A 85 5.42 10.93 -8.33
N ASP A 86 5.61 11.19 -9.63
CA ASP A 86 5.82 10.15 -10.65
C ASP A 86 7.12 9.39 -10.39
N ASP A 87 8.21 10.10 -10.06
CA ASP A 87 9.48 9.47 -9.69
C ASP A 87 9.36 8.61 -8.41
N SER A 88 8.70 9.12 -7.36
CA SER A 88 8.41 8.36 -6.14
C SER A 88 7.57 7.10 -6.43
N GLN A 89 6.54 7.23 -7.27
CA GLN A 89 5.68 6.12 -7.64
C GLN A 89 6.46 5.03 -8.39
N ASN A 90 7.21 5.43 -9.43
CA ASN A 90 8.02 4.50 -10.22
C ASN A 90 9.04 3.76 -9.35
N TYR A 91 9.62 4.44 -8.36
CA TYR A 91 10.52 3.80 -7.42
C TYR A 91 9.80 2.79 -6.51
N LEU A 92 8.66 3.15 -5.93
CA LEU A 92 7.89 2.23 -5.09
C LEU A 92 7.43 0.99 -5.87
N GLU A 93 7.02 1.16 -7.13
CA GLU A 93 6.69 0.05 -8.03
C GLU A 93 7.89 -0.81 -8.42
N SER A 94 9.12 -0.29 -8.26
CA SER A 94 10.35 -1.07 -8.48
C SER A 94 10.72 -1.99 -7.32
N LEU A 95 10.12 -1.80 -6.13
CA LEU A 95 10.39 -2.61 -4.95
C LEU A 95 9.93 -4.06 -5.18
N PRO A 96 10.68 -5.05 -4.64
CA PRO A 96 10.26 -6.43 -4.72
C PRO A 96 8.92 -6.60 -4.01
N ASN A 97 8.01 -7.35 -4.65
CA ASN A 97 6.67 -7.67 -4.18
C ASN A 97 5.64 -6.52 -4.26
N VAL A 98 6.00 -5.32 -4.74
CA VAL A 98 5.02 -4.28 -5.05
C VAL A 98 4.53 -4.47 -6.48
N ASP A 99 3.20 -4.49 -6.68
CA ASP A 99 2.59 -4.54 -8.01
C ASP A 99 2.16 -3.15 -8.48
N ARG A 100 1.68 -2.33 -7.54
CA ARG A 100 1.21 -0.98 -7.80
C ARG A 100 1.50 -0.06 -6.63
N ALA A 101 1.88 1.18 -6.93
CA ALA A 101 1.97 2.24 -5.96
C ALA A 101 1.07 3.42 -6.35
N PHE A 102 0.46 4.05 -5.36
CA PHE A 102 -0.25 5.32 -5.49
C PHE A 102 0.46 6.32 -4.59
N PHE A 103 0.97 7.39 -5.19
CA PHE A 103 1.71 8.43 -4.50
C PHE A 103 0.98 9.75 -4.70
N HIS A 104 0.12 10.12 -3.75
CA HIS A 104 -0.59 11.39 -3.81
C HIS A 104 0.20 12.48 -3.11
N THR A 105 0.13 13.67 -3.70
CA THR A 105 0.69 14.88 -3.12
C THR A 105 -0.45 15.80 -2.73
N GLU A 106 -0.52 16.09 -1.43
CA GLU A 106 -1.41 17.09 -0.86
C GLU A 106 -0.63 18.36 -0.50
N TYR A 107 -1.35 19.47 -0.37
CA TYR A 107 -0.79 20.74 0.11
C TYR A 107 -1.30 21.12 1.51
N GLU A 108 -2.28 20.37 2.02
CA GLU A 108 -2.98 20.65 3.27
C GLU A 108 -2.79 19.45 4.21
N THR A 109 -2.51 19.71 5.48
CA THR A 109 -2.29 18.63 6.49
C THR A 109 -3.54 18.34 7.32
N THR A 110 -4.64 19.05 7.04
CA THR A 110 -5.88 19.01 7.83
C THR A 110 -6.83 17.90 7.41
N HIS A 111 -6.48 17.10 6.38
CA HIS A 111 -7.21 15.90 5.94
C HIS A 111 -8.74 16.09 5.90
N ARG A 112 -9.21 17.21 5.33
CA ARG A 112 -10.65 17.37 5.11
C ARG A 112 -11.06 16.40 4.01
N PRO A 113 -12.09 15.55 4.19
CA PRO A 113 -12.50 14.62 3.16
C PRO A 113 -13.03 15.37 1.93
N GLU A 114 -12.17 15.51 0.91
CA GLU A 114 -12.45 16.19 -0.35
C GLU A 114 -13.39 15.37 -1.25
N HIS A 115 -13.33 14.04 -1.11
CA HIS A 115 -14.22 13.08 -1.77
C HIS A 115 -15.27 12.51 -0.81
N ALA A 116 -15.90 13.37 -0.01
CA ALA A 116 -17.07 12.96 0.76
C ALA A 116 -18.22 12.60 -0.18
N LYS A 117 -18.57 11.30 -0.23
CA LYS A 117 -19.80 10.85 -0.89
C LYS A 117 -20.98 11.54 -0.18
N LYS A 118 -21.67 12.46 -0.87
CA LYS A 118 -22.98 12.94 -0.39
C LYS A 118 -23.92 11.75 -0.41
N ILE A 119 -24.10 11.12 0.74
CA ILE A 119 -25.19 10.18 0.95
C ILE A 119 -26.46 11.04 0.95
N LEU A 120 -27.27 10.91 -0.11
CA LEU A 120 -28.60 11.49 -0.21
C LEU A 120 -29.56 10.81 0.76
#